data_AF-A0A919YP94-F1
#
_entry.id   AF-A0A919YP94-F1
#
_cell.length_a   1.000
_cell.length_b   1.000
_cell.length_c   1.000
_cell.angle_alpha   90.00
_cell.angle_beta   90.00
_cell.angle_gamma   90.00
#
_symmetry.space_group_name_H-M   'P 1'
#
loop_
_entity.id
_entity.type
_entity.pdbx_description
1 polymer ?
#
loop_
_entity_poly.entity_id
_entity_poly.type
_entity_poly.pdbx_seq_one_letter_code
_entity_poly.pdbx_strand_id
1 'polypeptide(L)'
;MRKLFGVVVVVVAIYFAYQWLEQSDSKPAIIDTIQQTVQNAVQETGVKLKEELDSIEQRQAVQSGLSMNNTSAQAIESDKELTTDDEQGIVQFIASQLDERSPSVTFRISGSYNTVSDQLKDWLLQAFELNEYSRYALSSYSYTISNKLLYTEVELNTTFRESKEMTEQVAAFAKKLVAEMNLSQYTKEQQVKLIHDWVVTNVQYDESLTRYTAYEAITEGLAVCQGYAMLGYMLYTEAGFDVRIVEGVAKGQEHAWNMILLNDRWYQLDLTWDDPIGQAEDQVSYRYYLVSDEELAKDHTWEGNYPTAPVSYKQTLLEAASAMSPGTAEYEELQALRKELGFHWYDEENQIDSYDQLRDRLKQAVAERQSNVQFVYSDGSRVKEDIDQALRSLNKPLSYQMSYYEFSELGDMAINLTISY
;
A
#
# COMPACT_ATOMS: atom_id res chain seq x y z
N MET A 1 -2.83 -7.11 21.79
CA MET A 1 -3.42 -7.05 23.15
C MET A 1 -4.63 -6.13 23.26
N ARG A 2 -4.67 -4.95 22.59
CA ARG A 2 -5.84 -4.04 22.58
C ARG A 2 -7.05 -4.59 21.81
N LYS A 3 -6.86 -5.21 20.64
CA LYS A 3 -7.91 -5.92 19.85
C LYS A 3 -8.63 -7.02 20.65
N LEU A 4 -7.88 -7.90 21.31
CA LEU A 4 -8.41 -8.93 22.22
C LEU A 4 -9.27 -8.36 23.36
N PHE A 5 -8.94 -7.17 23.87
CA PHE A 5 -9.71 -6.55 24.95
C PHE A 5 -11.07 -6.01 24.45
N GLY A 6 -11.11 -5.38 23.27
CA GLY A 6 -12.35 -4.90 22.65
C GLY A 6 -13.33 -6.04 22.33
N VAL A 7 -12.81 -7.15 21.78
CA VAL A 7 -13.63 -8.32 21.46
C VAL A 7 -14.17 -9.00 22.72
N VAL A 8 -13.38 -9.14 23.78
CA VAL A 8 -13.85 -9.67 25.08
C VAL A 8 -14.96 -8.80 25.66
N VAL A 9 -14.86 -7.46 25.55
CA VAL A 9 -15.91 -6.54 26.00
C VAL A 9 -17.21 -6.74 25.22
N VAL A 10 -17.14 -6.90 23.89
CA VAL A 10 -18.32 -7.15 23.04
C VAL A 10 -18.96 -8.51 23.35
N VAL A 11 -18.16 -9.58 23.49
CA VAL A 11 -18.66 -10.92 23.85
C VAL A 11 -19.33 -10.91 25.23
N VAL A 12 -18.74 -10.21 26.20
CA VAL A 12 -19.32 -10.05 27.54
C VAL A 12 -20.62 -9.24 27.49
N ALA A 13 -20.68 -8.16 26.71
CA ALA A 13 -21.89 -7.37 26.53
C ALA A 13 -23.02 -8.17 25.87
N ILE A 14 -22.71 -8.98 24.85
CA ILE A 14 -23.65 -9.89 24.19
C ILE A 14 -24.16 -10.95 25.16
N TYR A 15 -23.28 -11.53 25.99
CA TYR A 15 -23.66 -12.49 27.02
C TYR A 15 -24.61 -11.89 28.06
N PHE A 16 -24.34 -10.67 28.53
CA PHE A 16 -25.24 -9.97 29.45
C PHE A 16 -26.58 -9.59 28.81
N ALA A 17 -26.60 -9.19 27.53
CA ALA A 17 -27.84 -8.94 26.79
C ALA A 17 -28.68 -10.22 26.64
N TYR A 18 -28.04 -11.36 26.38
CA TYR A 18 -28.69 -12.68 26.34
C TYR A 18 -29.32 -13.05 27.69
N GLN A 19 -28.58 -12.90 28.79
CA GLN A 19 -29.06 -13.18 30.15
C GLN A 19 -30.21 -12.24 30.59
N TRP A 20 -30.20 -10.99 30.13
CA TRP A 20 -31.28 -10.03 30.39
C TRP A 20 -32.55 -10.38 29.62
N LEU A 21 -32.44 -10.88 28.39
CA LEU A 21 -33.58 -11.28 27.57
C LEU A 21 -34.29 -12.54 28.07
N GLU A 22 -33.54 -13.52 28.60
CA GLU A 22 -34.11 -14.73 29.25
C GLU A 22 -35.03 -14.39 30.45
N GLN A 23 -34.86 -13.22 31.05
CA GLN A 23 -35.64 -12.75 32.20
C GLN A 23 -36.80 -11.81 31.82
N SER A 24 -37.00 -11.50 30.53
CA SER A 24 -38.02 -10.54 30.07
C SER A 24 -39.30 -11.23 29.57
N ASP A 25 -40.49 -10.67 29.86
CA ASP A 25 -41.81 -11.14 29.39
C ASP A 25 -42.09 -10.87 27.89
N SER A 26 -41.05 -10.85 27.06
CA SER A 26 -41.13 -10.48 25.63
C SER A 26 -41.76 -11.60 24.77
N LYS A 27 -42.43 -11.24 23.67
CA LYS A 27 -43.10 -12.20 22.77
C LYS A 27 -42.08 -13.21 22.18
N PRO A 28 -42.42 -14.51 22.07
CA PRO A 28 -41.49 -15.57 21.63
C PRO A 28 -40.73 -15.29 20.32
N ALA A 29 -41.39 -14.71 19.31
CA ALA A 29 -40.78 -14.42 18.01
C ALA A 29 -39.68 -13.33 18.06
N ILE A 30 -39.75 -12.41 19.02
CA ILE A 30 -38.72 -11.38 19.23
C ILE A 30 -37.49 -12.01 19.91
N ILE A 31 -37.72 -12.93 20.85
CA ILE A 31 -36.66 -13.69 21.52
C ILE A 31 -35.90 -14.53 20.50
N ASP A 32 -36.60 -15.27 19.63
CA ASP A 32 -35.97 -16.11 18.59
C ASP A 32 -35.12 -15.28 17.61
N THR A 33 -35.62 -14.13 17.16
CA THR A 33 -34.90 -13.24 16.23
C THR A 33 -33.63 -12.67 16.87
N ILE A 34 -33.70 -12.28 18.14
CA ILE A 34 -32.54 -11.75 18.86
C ILE A 34 -31.54 -12.88 19.15
N GLN A 35 -32.00 -14.07 19.52
CA GLN A 35 -31.12 -15.24 19.71
C GLN A 35 -30.37 -15.59 18.43
N GLN A 36 -31.03 -15.57 17.28
CA GLN A 36 -30.38 -15.84 15.99
C GLN A 36 -29.39 -14.75 15.60
N THR A 37 -29.72 -13.48 15.87
CA THR A 37 -28.81 -12.34 15.64
C THR A 37 -27.56 -12.44 16.52
N VAL A 38 -27.74 -12.78 17.80
CA VAL A 38 -26.66 -13.00 18.77
C VAL A 38 -25.79 -14.18 18.36
N GLN A 39 -26.38 -15.30 17.94
CA GLN A 39 -25.61 -16.46 17.47
C GLN A 39 -24.79 -16.14 16.22
N ASN A 40 -25.37 -15.45 15.24
CA ASN A 40 -24.65 -15.03 14.04
C ASN A 40 -23.49 -14.08 14.39
N ALA A 41 -23.72 -13.11 15.27
CA ALA A 41 -22.68 -12.19 15.72
C ALA A 41 -21.55 -12.90 16.47
N VAL A 42 -21.88 -13.87 17.35
CA VAL A 42 -20.87 -14.70 18.06
C VAL A 42 -20.09 -15.57 17.08
N GLN A 43 -20.75 -16.14 16.07
CA GLN A 43 -20.11 -16.97 15.05
C GLN A 43 -19.19 -16.15 14.16
N GLU A 44 -19.63 -14.98 13.67
CA GLU A 44 -18.83 -14.06 12.86
C GLU A 44 -17.63 -13.52 13.64
N THR A 45 -17.85 -13.11 14.90
CA THR A 45 -16.77 -12.65 15.79
C THR A 45 -15.79 -13.77 16.10
N GLY A 46 -16.28 -15.00 16.28
CA GLY A 46 -15.45 -16.19 16.49
C GLY A 46 -14.61 -16.56 15.28
N VAL A 47 -15.13 -16.38 14.05
CA VAL A 47 -14.36 -16.54 12.80
C VAL A 47 -13.27 -15.48 12.70
N LYS A 48 -13.60 -14.19 12.89
CA LYS A 48 -12.60 -13.10 12.85
C LYS A 48 -11.49 -13.27 13.90
N LEU A 49 -11.86 -13.65 15.13
CA LEU A 49 -10.88 -13.98 16.20
C LEU A 49 -9.97 -15.13 15.80
N LYS A 50 -10.52 -16.15 15.14
CA LYS A 50 -9.76 -17.30 14.69
C LYS A 50 -8.81 -16.92 13.56
N GLU A 51 -9.26 -16.15 12.58
CA GLU A 51 -8.41 -15.61 11.51
C GLU A 51 -7.29 -14.71 12.08
N GLU A 52 -7.61 -13.86 13.06
CA GLU A 52 -6.59 -13.07 13.77
C GLU A 52 -5.61 -13.96 14.55
N LEU A 53 -6.10 -14.96 15.29
CA LEU A 53 -5.25 -15.90 16.02
C LEU A 53 -4.36 -16.70 15.06
N ASP A 54 -4.91 -17.21 13.97
CA ASP A 54 -4.18 -17.94 12.94
C ASP A 54 -3.12 -17.02 12.30
N SER A 55 -3.43 -15.74 12.05
CA SER A 55 -2.45 -14.75 11.57
C SER A 55 -1.38 -14.40 12.61
N ILE A 56 -1.71 -14.36 13.91
CA ILE A 56 -0.74 -14.14 15.00
C ILE A 56 0.16 -15.36 15.15
N GLU A 57 -0.40 -16.56 15.12
CA GLU A 57 0.35 -17.82 15.19
C GLU A 57 1.25 -17.99 13.96
N GLN A 58 0.77 -17.61 12.78
CA GLN A 58 1.56 -17.59 11.55
C GLN A 58 2.69 -16.54 11.63
N ARG A 59 2.41 -15.33 12.15
CA ARG A 59 3.44 -14.31 12.44
C ARG A 59 4.48 -14.85 13.41
N GLN A 60 4.08 -15.49 14.51
CA GLN A 60 4.99 -16.06 15.49
C GLN A 60 5.77 -17.27 14.94
N ALA A 61 5.17 -18.09 14.08
CA ALA A 61 5.82 -19.23 13.43
C ALA A 61 6.83 -18.78 12.37
N VAL A 62 6.51 -17.73 11.61
CA VAL A 62 7.45 -17.06 10.70
C VAL A 62 8.58 -16.44 11.52
N GLN A 63 8.28 -15.61 12.52
CA GLN A 63 9.26 -14.91 13.36
C GLN A 63 10.19 -15.85 14.15
N SER A 64 9.68 -16.98 14.65
CA SER A 64 10.49 -17.99 15.36
C SER A 64 11.41 -18.80 14.42
N GLY A 65 11.14 -18.80 13.11
CA GLY A 65 12.02 -19.36 12.08
C GLY A 65 13.13 -18.42 11.62
N LEU A 66 13.07 -17.12 11.96
CA LEU A 66 13.99 -16.07 11.47
C LEU A 66 15.15 -15.78 12.45
N SER A 67 15.35 -16.63 13.46
CA SER A 67 16.46 -16.53 14.42
C SER A 67 17.74 -17.17 13.89
N MET A 68 18.74 -16.37 13.50
CA MET A 68 20.13 -16.40 14.02
C MET A 68 21.15 -15.67 13.14
N ASN A 69 22.15 -15.08 13.82
CA ASN A 69 23.51 -14.71 13.40
C ASN A 69 23.72 -14.08 12.02
N ASN A 70 23.86 -12.75 12.05
CA ASN A 70 24.43 -11.92 10.99
C ASN A 70 25.83 -12.45 10.61
N THR A 71 25.92 -13.19 9.51
CA THR A 71 27.21 -13.64 8.98
C THR A 71 27.68 -12.56 8.03
N SER A 72 28.45 -11.60 8.54
CA SER A 72 29.06 -10.57 7.69
C SER A 72 29.85 -11.25 6.57
N ALA A 73 29.47 -11.02 5.32
CA ALA A 73 30.35 -11.30 4.18
C ALA A 73 31.72 -10.66 4.48
N GLN A 74 32.81 -11.38 4.22
CA GLN A 74 34.16 -10.89 4.51
C GLN A 74 34.65 -10.03 3.34
N ALA A 75 35.68 -9.22 3.56
CA ALA A 75 36.37 -8.54 2.46
C ALA A 75 36.94 -9.58 1.47
N ILE A 76 36.73 -9.37 0.17
CA ILE A 76 37.13 -10.32 -0.88
C ILE A 76 38.16 -9.65 -1.80
N GLU A 77 39.29 -10.31 -2.02
CA GLU A 77 40.17 -10.01 -3.16
C GLU A 77 39.75 -10.90 -4.33
N SER A 78 39.37 -10.28 -5.46
CA SER A 78 38.93 -11.00 -6.64
C SER A 78 40.08 -11.17 -7.64
N ASP A 79 40.35 -12.42 -8.02
CA ASP A 79 41.27 -12.75 -9.11
C ASP A 79 40.62 -12.63 -10.50
N LYS A 80 39.36 -12.17 -10.59
CA LYS A 80 38.66 -11.98 -11.87
C LYS A 80 39.35 -10.89 -12.67
N GLU A 81 39.82 -11.23 -13.87
CA GLU A 81 40.42 -10.28 -14.80
C GLU A 81 39.31 -9.54 -15.55
N LEU A 82 39.10 -8.26 -15.19
CA LEU A 82 38.17 -7.37 -15.90
C LEU A 82 38.96 -6.50 -16.87
N THR A 83 38.30 -6.00 -17.92
CA THR A 83 38.92 -5.14 -18.93
C THR A 83 37.98 -3.99 -19.30
N THR A 84 38.54 -2.81 -19.59
CA THR A 84 37.75 -1.65 -20.04
C THR A 84 37.04 -1.88 -21.38
N ASP A 85 37.45 -2.90 -22.13
CA ASP A 85 36.79 -3.31 -23.37
C ASP A 85 35.49 -4.11 -23.13
N ASP A 86 35.26 -4.57 -21.89
CA ASP A 86 34.09 -5.33 -21.46
C ASP A 86 33.34 -4.60 -20.34
N GLU A 87 32.75 -3.46 -20.70
CA GLU A 87 31.93 -2.66 -19.80
C GLU A 87 30.81 -3.47 -19.14
N GLN A 88 30.11 -4.31 -19.91
CA GLN A 88 29.02 -5.12 -19.38
C GLN A 88 29.52 -6.14 -18.34
N GLY A 89 30.67 -6.77 -18.56
CA GLY A 89 31.29 -7.68 -17.61
C GLY A 89 31.71 -7.00 -16.30
N ILE A 90 32.15 -5.73 -16.36
CA ILE A 90 32.44 -4.91 -15.17
C ILE A 90 31.15 -4.61 -14.41
N VAL A 91 30.13 -4.09 -15.09
CA VAL A 91 28.83 -3.73 -14.50
C VAL A 91 28.18 -4.95 -13.83
N GLN A 92 28.16 -6.10 -14.51
CA GLN A 92 27.63 -7.35 -13.95
C GLN A 92 28.43 -7.85 -12.76
N PHE A 93 29.76 -7.69 -12.78
CA PHE A 93 30.60 -8.05 -11.63
C PHE A 93 30.26 -7.19 -10.42
N ILE A 94 30.19 -5.86 -10.58
CA ILE A 94 29.83 -4.94 -9.49
C ILE A 94 28.45 -5.30 -8.95
N ALA A 95 27.45 -5.48 -9.81
CA ALA A 95 26.10 -5.86 -9.41
C ALA A 95 26.08 -7.16 -8.59
N SER A 96 26.87 -8.17 -8.99
CA SER A 96 26.96 -9.41 -8.21
C SER A 96 27.55 -9.19 -6.82
N GLN A 97 28.47 -8.24 -6.64
CA GLN A 97 29.01 -7.93 -5.29
C GLN A 97 27.96 -7.24 -4.41
N LEU A 98 27.07 -6.45 -5.02
CA LEU A 98 25.94 -5.84 -4.32
C LEU A 98 24.91 -6.89 -3.90
N ASP A 99 24.60 -7.84 -4.79
CA ASP A 99 23.69 -8.96 -4.51
C ASP A 99 24.21 -9.86 -3.39
N GLU A 100 25.53 -10.09 -3.35
CA GLU A 100 26.19 -10.82 -2.27
C GLU A 100 26.34 -10.01 -0.98
N ARG A 101 25.91 -8.74 -0.95
CA ARG A 101 26.05 -7.81 0.18
C ARG A 101 27.51 -7.72 0.68
N SER A 102 28.47 -7.79 -0.24
CA SER A 102 29.90 -7.82 0.08
C SER A 102 30.37 -6.46 0.62
N PRO A 103 30.84 -6.34 1.88
CA PRO A 103 31.16 -5.04 2.48
C PRO A 103 32.43 -4.41 1.90
N SER A 104 33.31 -5.21 1.30
CA SER A 104 34.50 -4.73 0.62
C SER A 104 34.95 -5.72 -0.45
N VAL A 105 35.24 -5.23 -1.64
CA VAL A 105 35.78 -6.02 -2.76
C VAL A 105 36.90 -5.26 -3.44
N THR A 106 38.06 -5.91 -3.58
CA THR A 106 39.18 -5.41 -4.38
C THR A 106 39.28 -6.20 -5.67
N PHE A 107 39.32 -5.50 -6.81
CA PHE A 107 39.37 -6.13 -8.13
C PHE A 107 40.27 -5.36 -9.10
N ARG A 108 40.67 -6.02 -10.19
CA ARG A 108 41.66 -5.53 -11.14
C ARG A 108 40.99 -5.30 -12.49
N ILE A 109 41.22 -4.13 -13.08
CA ILE A 109 40.76 -3.77 -14.42
C ILE A 109 41.99 -3.51 -15.30
N SER A 110 42.10 -4.29 -16.37
CA SER A 110 43.03 -4.06 -17.47
C SER A 110 42.60 -2.80 -18.21
N GLY A 111 43.28 -1.69 -17.92
CA GLY A 111 42.98 -0.34 -18.42
C GLY A 111 43.80 0.72 -17.71
N SER A 112 43.91 1.91 -18.33
CA SER A 112 44.63 3.03 -17.72
C SER A 112 43.87 3.60 -16.53
N TYR A 113 44.59 4.11 -15.52
CA TYR A 113 44.00 4.77 -14.36
C TYR A 113 42.99 5.85 -14.76
N ASN A 114 43.33 6.67 -15.76
CA ASN A 114 42.45 7.76 -16.21
C ASN A 114 41.14 7.21 -16.78
N THR A 115 41.22 6.19 -17.64
CA THR A 115 40.02 5.56 -18.23
C THR A 115 39.10 4.99 -17.15
N VAL A 116 39.66 4.22 -16.22
CA VAL A 116 38.87 3.64 -15.12
C VAL A 116 38.30 4.73 -14.21
N SER A 117 39.09 5.76 -13.88
CA SER A 117 38.63 6.88 -13.06
C SER A 117 37.50 7.67 -13.70
N ASP A 118 37.54 7.86 -15.02
CA ASP A 118 36.51 8.59 -15.77
C ASP A 118 35.20 7.80 -15.87
N GLN A 119 35.26 6.47 -15.95
CA GLN A 119 34.09 5.62 -16.24
C GLN A 119 33.51 4.88 -15.03
N LEU A 120 34.26 4.68 -13.94
CA LEU A 120 33.83 3.85 -12.81
C LEU A 120 32.50 4.31 -12.20
N LYS A 121 32.26 5.62 -12.15
CA LYS A 121 30.99 6.16 -11.64
C LYS A 121 29.81 5.69 -12.48
N ASP A 122 29.94 5.73 -13.81
CA ASP A 122 28.88 5.32 -14.73
C ASP A 122 28.64 3.81 -14.64
N TRP A 123 29.70 3.00 -14.50
CA TRP A 123 29.57 1.57 -14.27
C TRP A 123 28.88 1.23 -12.93
N LEU A 124 29.17 1.97 -11.87
CA LEU A 124 28.48 1.83 -10.58
C LEU A 124 26.99 2.16 -10.70
N LEU A 125 26.66 3.28 -11.37
CA LEU A 125 25.26 3.67 -11.60
C LEU A 125 24.52 2.60 -12.42
N GLN A 126 25.13 2.08 -13.49
CA GLN A 126 24.55 0.98 -14.27
C GLN A 126 24.36 -0.30 -13.43
N ALA A 127 25.31 -0.60 -12.53
CA ALA A 127 25.19 -1.77 -11.66
C ALA A 127 24.05 -1.62 -10.63
N PHE A 128 23.80 -0.41 -10.12
CA PHE A 128 22.67 -0.12 -9.24
C PHE A 128 21.30 -0.31 -9.92
N GLU A 129 21.23 -0.09 -11.23
CA GLU A 129 19.99 -0.29 -12.01
C GLU A 129 19.73 -1.76 -12.36
N LEU A 130 20.72 -2.65 -12.30
CA LEU A 130 20.52 -4.07 -12.59
C LEU A 130 19.70 -4.80 -11.53
N ASN A 131 19.78 -4.35 -10.27
CA ASN A 131 18.99 -4.89 -9.18
C ASN A 131 18.58 -3.76 -8.22
N GLU A 132 17.37 -3.25 -8.42
CA GLU A 132 16.82 -2.15 -7.62
C GLU A 132 16.76 -2.51 -6.14
N TYR A 133 16.35 -3.74 -5.81
CA TYR A 133 16.28 -4.15 -4.41
C TYR A 133 17.67 -4.07 -3.74
N SER A 134 18.72 -4.52 -4.43
CA SER A 134 20.11 -4.41 -3.94
C SER A 134 20.59 -2.96 -3.81
N ARG A 135 20.18 -2.06 -4.71
CA ARG A 135 20.44 -0.61 -4.60
C ARG A 135 19.81 -0.04 -3.33
N TYR A 136 18.53 -0.31 -3.05
CA TYR A 136 17.86 0.26 -1.87
C TYR A 136 18.29 -0.38 -0.55
N ALA A 137 18.82 -1.61 -0.58
CA ALA A 137 19.49 -2.21 0.57
C ALA A 137 20.84 -1.54 0.90
N LEU A 138 21.49 -0.89 -0.07
CA LEU A 138 22.78 -0.21 0.09
C LEU A 138 22.58 1.11 0.85
N SER A 139 23.20 1.24 2.02
CA SER A 139 23.19 2.48 2.81
C SER A 139 24.24 3.49 2.34
N SER A 140 25.43 3.02 1.95
CA SER A 140 26.51 3.87 1.47
C SER A 140 27.56 3.05 0.73
N TYR A 141 28.33 3.72 -0.12
CA TYR A 141 29.49 3.14 -0.77
C TYR A 141 30.62 4.18 -0.90
N SER A 142 31.83 3.69 -1.04
CA SER A 142 33.01 4.48 -1.38
C SER A 142 33.97 3.62 -2.19
N TYR A 143 34.84 4.24 -2.97
CA TYR A 143 35.84 3.49 -3.72
C TYR A 143 37.19 4.20 -3.76
N THR A 144 38.25 3.41 -3.86
CA THR A 144 39.60 3.87 -4.14
C THR A 144 40.06 3.30 -5.47
N ILE A 145 40.77 4.11 -6.26
CA ILE A 145 41.39 3.68 -7.52
C ILE A 145 42.90 3.83 -7.36
N SER A 146 43.65 2.77 -7.65
CA SER A 146 45.10 2.76 -7.55
C SER A 146 45.74 2.29 -8.85
N ASN A 147 46.72 3.04 -9.34
CA ASN A 147 47.49 2.64 -10.51
C ASN A 147 48.53 1.57 -10.13
N LYS A 148 48.54 0.42 -10.81
CA LYS A 148 49.57 -0.61 -10.67
C LYS A 148 50.32 -0.77 -12.00
N LEU A 149 51.45 -1.48 -11.97
CA LEU A 149 52.33 -1.59 -13.13
C LEU A 149 51.64 -2.20 -14.37
N LEU A 150 50.69 -3.11 -14.18
CA LEU A 150 50.05 -3.89 -15.25
C LEU A 150 48.52 -3.72 -15.33
N TYR A 151 47.90 -3.06 -14.34
CA TYR A 151 46.45 -2.93 -14.23
C TYR A 151 46.08 -1.74 -13.35
N THR A 152 44.80 -1.37 -13.37
CA THR A 152 44.22 -0.45 -12.39
C THR A 152 43.47 -1.25 -11.34
N GLU A 153 43.76 -1.01 -10.06
CA GLU A 153 43.10 -1.64 -8.93
C GLU A 153 41.96 -0.77 -8.43
N VAL A 154 40.79 -1.37 -8.19
CA VAL A 154 39.65 -0.72 -7.58
C VAL A 154 39.31 -1.45 -6.29
N GLU A 155 39.22 -0.71 -5.20
CA GLU A 155 38.69 -1.18 -3.92
C GLU A 155 37.32 -0.52 -3.72
N LEU A 156 36.25 -1.30 -3.76
CA LEU A 156 34.88 -0.85 -3.51
C LEU A 156 34.48 -1.27 -2.10
N ASN A 157 34.19 -0.29 -1.25
CA ASN A 157 33.69 -0.48 0.11
C ASN A 157 32.22 -0.10 0.16
N THR A 158 31.40 -0.95 0.76
CA THR A 158 29.94 -0.78 0.83
C THR A 158 29.44 -0.98 2.26
N THR A 159 28.28 -0.41 2.56
CA THR A 159 27.55 -0.66 3.80
C THR A 159 26.10 -0.91 3.45
N PHE A 160 25.55 -2.02 3.91
CA PHE A 160 24.16 -2.39 3.68
C PHE A 160 23.35 -2.26 4.96
N ARG A 161 22.05 -2.01 4.81
CA ARG A 161 21.08 -1.98 5.90
C ARG A 161 20.61 -3.37 6.33
N GLU A 162 20.83 -4.36 5.47
CA GLU A 162 20.46 -5.76 5.65
C GLU A 162 21.56 -6.70 5.15
N SER A 163 21.59 -7.94 5.66
CA SER A 163 22.45 -9.00 5.13
C SER A 163 21.79 -9.73 3.96
N LYS A 164 22.56 -10.55 3.23
CA LYS A 164 22.01 -11.37 2.13
C LYS A 164 20.97 -12.35 2.65
N GLU A 165 21.21 -12.95 3.80
CA GLU A 165 20.29 -13.89 4.44
C GLU A 165 18.97 -13.20 4.84
N MET A 166 19.00 -11.92 5.21
CA MET A 166 17.78 -11.13 5.45
C MET A 166 16.99 -10.94 4.16
N THR A 167 17.65 -10.60 3.05
CA THR A 167 17.02 -10.54 1.72
C THR A 167 16.39 -11.88 1.32
N GLU A 168 17.11 -12.99 1.52
CA GLU A 168 16.62 -14.34 1.21
C GLU A 168 15.41 -14.72 2.08
N GLN A 169 15.38 -14.27 3.34
CA GLN A 169 14.22 -14.41 4.22
C GLN A 169 13.00 -13.61 3.73
N VAL A 170 13.20 -12.39 3.24
CA VAL A 170 12.13 -11.59 2.61
C VAL A 170 11.62 -12.29 1.34
N ALA A 171 12.52 -12.81 0.50
CA ALA A 171 12.13 -13.56 -0.70
C ALA A 171 11.32 -14.82 -0.37
N ALA A 172 11.76 -15.60 0.63
CA ALA A 172 11.05 -16.78 1.10
C ALA A 172 9.67 -16.42 1.68
N PHE A 173 9.60 -15.31 2.43
CA PHE A 173 8.34 -14.79 2.95
C PHE A 173 7.38 -14.39 1.82
N ALA A 174 7.85 -13.60 0.85
CA ALA A 174 7.04 -13.16 -0.28
C ALA A 174 6.46 -14.34 -1.06
N LYS A 175 7.29 -15.33 -1.37
CA LYS A 175 6.88 -16.57 -2.03
C LYS A 175 5.81 -17.33 -1.25
N LYS A 176 5.99 -17.46 0.06
CA LYS A 176 5.03 -18.13 0.94
C LYS A 176 3.70 -17.37 0.96
N LEU A 177 3.73 -16.06 1.18
CA LEU A 177 2.54 -15.23 1.29
C LEU A 177 1.74 -15.22 -0.03
N VAL A 178 2.41 -14.99 -1.16
CA VAL A 178 1.77 -15.00 -2.49
C VAL A 178 1.12 -16.35 -2.79
N ALA A 179 1.75 -17.46 -2.40
CA ALA A 179 1.17 -18.79 -2.54
C ALA A 179 -0.06 -19.00 -1.62
N GLU A 180 -0.01 -18.55 -0.37
CA GLU A 180 -1.10 -18.65 0.61
C GLU A 180 -2.31 -17.80 0.22
N MET A 181 -2.09 -16.61 -0.38
CA MET A 181 -3.15 -15.79 -0.94
C MET A 181 -3.86 -16.47 -2.13
N ASN A 182 -3.28 -17.52 -2.70
CA ASN A 182 -3.79 -18.25 -3.88
C ASN A 182 -4.15 -17.29 -5.03
N LEU A 183 -3.24 -16.36 -5.34
CA LEU A 183 -3.49 -15.23 -6.25
C LEU A 183 -4.05 -15.63 -7.63
N SER A 184 -3.76 -16.86 -8.08
CA SER A 184 -4.23 -17.41 -9.37
C SER A 184 -5.75 -17.44 -9.54
N GLN A 185 -6.53 -17.38 -8.46
CA GLN A 185 -8.01 -17.35 -8.53
C GLN A 185 -8.57 -15.93 -8.75
N TYR A 186 -7.73 -14.91 -8.68
CA TYR A 186 -8.11 -13.50 -8.76
C TYR A 186 -7.62 -12.86 -10.06
N THR A 187 -8.34 -11.84 -10.52
CA THR A 187 -7.89 -10.94 -11.60
C THR A 187 -6.61 -10.21 -11.20
N LYS A 188 -5.85 -9.68 -12.17
CA LYS A 188 -4.58 -8.99 -11.87
C LYS A 188 -4.81 -7.76 -10.98
N GLU A 189 -5.92 -7.07 -11.19
CA GLU A 189 -6.42 -5.95 -10.41
C GLU A 189 -6.65 -6.34 -8.94
N GLN A 190 -7.39 -7.44 -8.72
CA GLN A 190 -7.65 -7.97 -7.39
C GLN A 190 -6.36 -8.44 -6.70
N GLN A 191 -5.42 -9.02 -7.45
CA GLN A 191 -4.10 -9.41 -6.90
C GLN A 191 -3.33 -8.20 -6.39
N VAL A 192 -3.30 -7.09 -7.15
CA VAL A 192 -2.61 -5.87 -6.72
C VAL A 192 -3.22 -5.31 -5.43
N LYS A 193 -4.55 -5.27 -5.36
CA LYS A 193 -5.30 -4.86 -4.17
C LYS A 193 -5.02 -5.75 -2.97
N LEU A 194 -5.07 -7.07 -3.12
CA LEU A 194 -4.83 -8.02 -2.02
C LEU A 194 -3.43 -7.85 -1.40
N ILE A 195 -2.41 -7.64 -2.23
CA ILE A 195 -1.04 -7.38 -1.76
C ILE A 195 -0.98 -6.02 -1.07
N HIS A 196 -1.57 -4.98 -1.67
CA HIS A 196 -1.63 -3.63 -1.11
C HIS A 196 -2.24 -3.65 0.29
N ASP A 197 -3.46 -4.17 0.41
CA ASP A 197 -4.22 -4.21 1.66
C ASP A 197 -3.47 -5.01 2.72
N TRP A 198 -2.80 -6.11 2.31
CA TRP A 198 -1.99 -6.89 3.22
C TRP A 198 -0.83 -6.07 3.78
N VAL A 199 -0.06 -5.36 2.94
CA VAL A 199 1.06 -4.54 3.40
C VAL A 199 0.56 -3.43 4.32
N VAL A 200 -0.44 -2.66 3.89
CA VAL A 200 -1.02 -1.54 4.64
C VAL A 200 -1.60 -1.99 6.00
N THR A 201 -2.13 -3.20 6.08
CA THR A 201 -2.71 -3.72 7.33
C THR A 201 -1.68 -4.39 8.25
N ASN A 202 -0.54 -4.87 7.72
CA ASN A 202 0.43 -5.66 8.48
C ASN A 202 1.74 -4.94 8.79
N VAL A 203 2.00 -3.79 8.17
CA VAL A 203 3.15 -2.94 8.46
C VAL A 203 2.64 -1.61 8.99
N GLN A 204 3.27 -1.13 10.06
CA GLN A 204 3.03 0.18 10.64
C GLN A 204 4.23 1.09 10.40
N TYR A 205 3.95 2.36 10.12
CA TYR A 205 5.01 3.35 9.91
C TYR A 205 5.88 3.52 11.16
N ASP A 206 7.19 3.37 10.99
CA ASP A 206 8.16 3.58 12.06
C ASP A 206 8.44 5.08 12.25
N GLU A 207 7.67 5.72 13.12
CA GLU A 207 7.85 7.13 13.49
C GLU A 207 9.22 7.41 14.15
N SER A 208 9.95 6.38 14.61
CA SER A 208 11.32 6.56 15.14
C SER A 208 12.38 6.70 14.05
N LEU A 209 12.02 6.41 12.80
CA LEU A 209 12.89 6.47 11.62
C LEU A 209 14.14 5.60 11.75
N THR A 210 13.99 4.38 12.25
CA THR A 210 15.09 3.43 12.48
C THR A 210 14.96 2.10 11.72
N ARG A 211 13.78 1.74 11.21
CA ARG A 211 13.52 0.52 10.45
C ARG A 211 13.38 0.81 8.96
N TYR A 212 14.37 0.44 8.16
CA TYR A 212 14.49 0.84 6.74
C TYR A 212 14.30 -0.31 5.74
N THR A 213 14.24 -1.55 6.22
CA THR A 213 14.33 -2.75 5.38
C THR A 213 12.99 -3.47 5.29
N ALA A 214 12.79 -4.21 4.19
CA ALA A 214 11.65 -5.13 4.09
C ALA A 214 11.75 -6.26 5.13
N TYR A 215 12.95 -6.62 5.57
CA TYR A 215 13.16 -7.60 6.63
C TYR A 215 12.54 -7.12 7.95
N GLU A 216 12.79 -5.89 8.36
CA GLU A 216 12.18 -5.28 9.54
C GLU A 216 10.66 -5.18 9.39
N ALA A 217 10.17 -4.84 8.19
CA ALA A 217 8.73 -4.83 7.90
C ALA A 217 8.07 -6.20 8.17
N ILE A 218 8.69 -7.31 7.73
CA ILE A 218 8.10 -8.65 7.92
C ILE A 218 8.36 -9.27 9.30
N THR A 219 9.39 -8.84 10.02
CA THR A 219 9.80 -9.43 11.31
C THR A 219 9.32 -8.65 12.52
N GLU A 220 9.24 -7.33 12.40
CA GLU A 220 8.81 -6.42 13.46
C GLU A 220 7.45 -5.78 13.15
N GLY A 221 6.98 -5.82 11.89
CA GLY A 221 5.77 -5.11 11.47
C GLY A 221 5.96 -3.59 11.42
N LEU A 222 7.21 -3.12 11.35
CA LEU A 222 7.57 -1.70 11.40
C LEU A 222 8.59 -1.36 10.31
N ALA A 223 8.34 -0.28 9.57
CA ALA A 223 9.27 0.26 8.60
C ALA A 223 9.00 1.74 8.28
N VAL A 224 10.00 2.45 7.77
CA VAL A 224 9.81 3.71 7.05
C VAL A 224 9.51 3.44 5.57
N CYS A 225 9.27 4.50 4.80
CA CYS A 225 8.91 4.45 3.38
C CYS A 225 9.77 3.50 2.53
N GLN A 226 11.09 3.50 2.75
CA GLN A 226 12.00 2.58 2.07
C GLN A 226 11.64 1.10 2.31
N GLY A 227 11.34 0.71 3.54
CA GLY A 227 11.01 -0.69 3.86
C GLY A 227 9.65 -1.12 3.28
N TYR A 228 8.68 -0.20 3.24
CA TYR A 228 7.41 -0.42 2.53
C TYR A 228 7.64 -0.65 1.04
N ALA A 229 8.38 0.25 0.39
CA ALA A 229 8.63 0.16 -1.05
C ALA A 229 9.43 -1.10 -1.42
N MET A 230 10.41 -1.48 -0.59
CA MET A 230 11.18 -2.71 -0.76
C MET A 230 10.31 -3.97 -0.57
N LEU A 231 9.41 -3.98 0.42
CA LEU A 231 8.49 -5.10 0.64
C LEU A 231 7.47 -5.22 -0.50
N GLY A 232 6.88 -4.10 -0.91
CA GLY A 232 5.99 -4.02 -2.07
C GLY A 232 6.67 -4.55 -3.33
N TYR A 233 7.90 -4.11 -3.61
CA TYR A 233 8.70 -4.62 -4.72
C TYR A 233 8.82 -6.14 -4.71
N MET A 234 9.17 -6.75 -3.57
CA MET A 234 9.34 -8.20 -3.46
C MET A 234 8.02 -8.96 -3.65
N LEU A 235 6.93 -8.48 -3.07
CA LEU A 235 5.62 -9.12 -3.17
C LEU A 235 5.02 -9.02 -4.57
N TYR A 236 5.09 -7.84 -5.21
CA TYR A 236 4.59 -7.65 -6.56
C TYR A 236 5.44 -8.38 -7.60
N THR A 237 6.77 -8.40 -7.45
CA THR A 237 7.66 -9.18 -8.31
C THR A 237 7.33 -10.68 -8.21
N GLU A 238 7.18 -11.21 -7.00
CA GLU A 238 6.81 -12.63 -6.80
C GLU A 238 5.42 -12.96 -7.36
N ALA A 239 4.47 -12.01 -7.31
CA ALA A 239 3.16 -12.15 -7.93
C ALA A 239 3.18 -11.98 -9.48
N GLY A 240 4.35 -11.75 -10.06
CA GLY A 240 4.57 -11.65 -11.50
C GLY A 240 4.12 -10.33 -12.11
N PHE A 241 4.31 -9.23 -11.38
CA PHE A 241 4.15 -7.87 -11.91
C PHE A 241 5.51 -7.24 -12.16
N ASP A 242 5.61 -6.41 -13.19
CA ASP A 242 6.73 -5.50 -13.32
C ASP A 242 6.52 -4.34 -12.33
N VAL A 243 7.51 -4.14 -11.46
CA VAL A 243 7.48 -3.15 -10.39
C VAL A 243 8.80 -2.41 -10.35
N ARG A 244 8.75 -1.12 -10.04
CA ARG A 244 9.93 -0.26 -9.81
C ARG A 244 9.86 0.31 -8.39
N ILE A 245 11.01 0.55 -7.78
CA ILE A 245 11.12 1.40 -6.58
C ILE A 245 11.52 2.81 -7.03
N VAL A 246 10.69 3.79 -6.73
CA VAL A 246 10.91 5.20 -7.03
C VAL A 246 11.37 5.92 -5.79
N GLU A 247 12.35 6.81 -5.95
CA GLU A 247 12.81 7.74 -4.92
C GLU A 247 12.51 9.18 -5.33
N GLY A 248 12.26 10.02 -4.34
CA GLY A 248 11.97 11.43 -4.55
C GLY A 248 11.69 12.14 -3.24
N VAL A 249 10.90 13.20 -3.32
CA VAL A 249 10.54 14.04 -2.18
C VAL A 249 9.03 14.16 -2.10
N ALA A 250 8.47 13.93 -0.91
CA ALA A 250 7.05 14.07 -0.62
C ALA A 250 6.86 15.07 0.54
N LYS A 251 6.06 16.12 0.33
CA LYS A 251 5.89 17.25 1.29
C LYS A 251 7.21 17.78 1.88
N GLY A 252 8.30 17.76 1.10
CA GLY A 252 9.61 18.28 1.49
C GLY A 252 10.49 17.32 2.29
N GLN A 253 10.16 16.03 2.36
CA GLN A 253 11.00 14.97 2.95
C GLN A 253 11.35 13.92 1.90
N GLU A 254 12.55 13.34 1.99
CA GLU A 254 12.95 12.20 1.15
C GLU A 254 11.95 11.06 1.34
N HIS A 255 11.54 10.45 0.23
CA HIS A 255 10.50 9.45 0.21
C HIS A 255 10.75 8.39 -0.86
N ALA A 256 10.23 7.20 -0.62
CA ALA A 256 10.32 6.07 -1.54
C ALA A 256 8.98 5.35 -1.63
N TRP A 257 8.58 4.98 -2.85
CA TRP A 257 7.33 4.31 -3.15
C TRP A 257 7.50 3.36 -4.35
N ASN A 258 6.41 2.77 -4.85
CA ASN A 258 6.45 1.85 -5.97
C ASN A 258 5.77 2.40 -7.23
N MET A 259 6.22 1.94 -8.39
CA MET A 259 5.41 1.95 -9.61
C MET A 259 5.12 0.52 -10.03
N ILE A 260 3.92 0.26 -10.53
CA ILE A 260 3.51 -1.08 -10.97
C ILE A 260 2.90 -1.03 -12.37
N LEU A 261 3.29 -2.00 -13.21
CA LEU A 261 2.68 -2.22 -14.51
C LEU A 261 1.46 -3.13 -14.37
N LEU A 262 0.28 -2.59 -14.67
CA LEU A 262 -0.99 -3.31 -14.66
C LEU A 262 -1.70 -3.08 -16.00
N ASN A 263 -1.99 -4.17 -16.72
CA ASN A 263 -2.64 -4.13 -18.04
C ASN A 263 -1.99 -3.12 -19.01
N ASP A 264 -0.67 -3.27 -19.20
CA ASP A 264 0.15 -2.44 -20.09
C ASP A 264 0.20 -0.95 -19.73
N ARG A 265 -0.20 -0.58 -18.51
CA ARG A 265 -0.11 0.79 -17.99
C ARG A 265 0.63 0.83 -16.67
N TRP A 266 1.57 1.76 -16.57
CA TRP A 266 2.24 2.06 -15.33
C TRP A 266 1.36 2.93 -14.45
N TYR A 267 1.37 2.65 -13.15
CA TYR A 267 0.71 3.43 -12.12
C TYR A 267 1.67 3.71 -10.97
N GLN A 268 1.51 4.86 -10.34
CA GLN A 268 2.16 5.18 -9.08
C GLN A 268 1.42 4.51 -7.92
N LEU A 269 2.14 3.98 -6.94
CA LEU A 269 1.59 3.28 -5.78
C LEU A 269 2.40 3.59 -4.53
N ASP A 270 1.81 4.29 -3.57
CA ASP A 270 2.45 4.62 -2.30
C ASP A 270 1.79 3.90 -1.13
N LEU A 271 2.35 2.73 -0.80
CA LEU A 271 1.92 1.90 0.32
C LEU A 271 2.09 2.60 1.69
N THR A 272 3.02 3.54 1.81
CA THR A 272 3.29 4.24 3.06
C THR A 272 2.28 5.33 3.31
N TRP A 273 1.91 6.11 2.30
CA TRP A 273 0.90 7.15 2.46
C TRP A 273 -0.54 6.61 2.40
N ASP A 274 -0.71 5.35 1.98
CA ASP A 274 -1.96 4.59 2.17
C ASP A 274 -2.04 3.83 3.50
N ASP A 275 -0.99 3.84 4.34
CA ASP A 275 -1.05 3.45 5.75
C ASP A 275 -1.66 4.59 6.60
N PRO A 276 -2.87 4.43 7.16
CA PRO A 276 -3.49 5.47 7.95
C PRO A 276 -2.90 5.53 9.36
N ILE A 277 -1.78 6.24 9.47
CA ILE A 277 -1.09 6.51 10.75
C ILE A 277 -2.09 7.04 11.79
N GLY A 278 -2.23 6.32 12.90
CA GLY A 278 -3.04 6.74 14.04
C GLY A 278 -4.56 6.54 13.92
N GLN A 279 -5.06 5.90 12.85
CA GLN A 279 -6.46 5.45 12.79
C GLN A 279 -6.63 4.03 13.34
N ALA A 280 -7.88 3.58 13.51
CA ALA A 280 -8.17 2.23 13.98
C ALA A 280 -7.51 1.19 13.06
N GLU A 281 -6.94 0.14 13.65
CA GLU A 281 -6.08 -0.92 13.04
C GLU A 281 -6.69 -1.73 11.87
N ASP A 282 -7.78 -1.28 11.23
CA ASP A 282 -8.51 -1.99 10.16
C ASP A 282 -8.99 -1.07 9.01
N GLN A 283 -8.49 0.17 8.89
CA GLN A 283 -8.76 1.01 7.72
C GLN A 283 -7.59 0.93 6.74
N VAL A 284 -7.90 0.73 5.46
CA VAL A 284 -6.96 0.82 4.35
C VAL A 284 -7.32 2.08 3.57
N SER A 285 -6.36 2.98 3.37
CA SER A 285 -6.52 4.11 2.45
C SER A 285 -6.24 3.66 1.02
N TYR A 286 -6.89 4.29 0.05
CA TYR A 286 -6.63 4.11 -1.38
C TYR A 286 -6.35 5.47 -2.06
N ARG A 287 -5.85 6.44 -1.29
CA ARG A 287 -5.57 7.80 -1.75
C ARG A 287 -4.41 7.83 -2.74
N TYR A 288 -3.40 6.97 -2.54
CA TYR A 288 -2.24 6.83 -3.43
C TYR A 288 -2.20 5.47 -4.13
N TYR A 289 -3.36 4.80 -4.21
CA TYR A 289 -3.52 3.52 -4.86
C TYR A 289 -3.67 3.68 -6.38
N LEU A 290 -2.62 3.30 -7.10
CA LEU A 290 -2.58 3.26 -8.57
C LEU A 290 -2.96 4.61 -9.22
N VAL A 291 -2.33 5.68 -8.76
CA VAL A 291 -2.57 7.05 -9.23
C VAL A 291 -1.71 7.39 -10.46
N SER A 292 -2.06 8.47 -11.15
CA SER A 292 -1.23 9.00 -12.25
C SER A 292 -0.07 9.85 -11.72
N ASP A 293 0.91 10.12 -12.59
CA ASP A 293 1.97 11.09 -12.33
C ASP A 293 1.40 12.47 -11.99
N GLU A 294 0.35 12.92 -12.70
CA GLU A 294 -0.29 14.21 -12.43
C GLU A 294 -0.94 14.27 -11.04
N GLU A 295 -1.59 13.18 -10.62
CA GLU A 295 -2.20 13.11 -9.28
C GLU A 295 -1.13 13.06 -8.18
N LEU A 296 -0.09 12.25 -8.36
CA LEU A 296 1.01 12.13 -7.39
C LEU A 296 1.84 13.43 -7.30
N ALA A 297 2.07 14.12 -8.42
CA ALA A 297 2.89 15.34 -8.49
C ALA A 297 2.32 16.55 -7.71
N LYS A 298 1.11 16.44 -7.15
CA LYS A 298 0.51 17.47 -6.30
C LYS A 298 1.28 17.66 -5.00
N ASP A 299 1.88 16.59 -4.48
CA ASP A 299 2.63 16.60 -3.21
C ASP A 299 3.93 15.78 -3.24
N HIS A 300 4.20 15.06 -4.33
CA HIS A 300 5.47 14.38 -4.59
C HIS A 300 6.24 15.02 -5.75
N THR A 301 7.55 14.84 -5.72
CA THR A 301 8.46 15.15 -6.83
C THR A 301 9.50 14.04 -6.95
N TRP A 302 9.84 13.62 -8.16
CA TRP A 302 10.87 12.61 -8.41
C TRP A 302 11.63 12.97 -9.68
N GLU A 303 12.87 12.53 -9.76
CA GLU A 303 13.72 12.68 -10.93
C GLU A 303 14.38 11.33 -11.22
N GLY A 304 14.57 11.01 -12.50
CA GLY A 304 15.17 9.75 -12.90
C GLY A 304 14.53 9.18 -14.16
N ASN A 305 15.04 8.03 -14.58
CA ASN A 305 14.54 7.33 -15.75
C ASN A 305 13.46 6.31 -15.35
N TYR A 306 12.29 6.82 -15.00
CA TYR A 306 11.13 6.00 -14.65
C TYR A 306 10.12 5.94 -15.80
N PRO A 307 9.34 4.85 -15.91
CA PRO A 307 8.17 4.83 -16.79
C PRO A 307 7.17 5.94 -16.44
N THR A 308 6.33 6.34 -17.39
CA THR A 308 5.29 7.35 -17.15
C THR A 308 3.97 6.68 -16.77
N ALA A 309 3.28 7.22 -15.77
CA ALA A 309 1.91 6.85 -15.38
C ALA A 309 0.91 7.93 -15.83
N PRO A 310 0.43 7.92 -17.10
CA PRO A 310 -0.32 9.04 -17.67
C PRO A 310 -1.78 9.12 -17.19
N VAL A 311 -2.34 8.03 -16.68
CA VAL A 311 -3.77 7.93 -16.33
C VAL A 311 -3.88 7.15 -15.03
N SER A 312 -4.77 7.58 -14.14
CA SER A 312 -4.99 6.91 -12.87
C SER A 312 -5.94 5.73 -13.01
N TYR A 313 -5.83 4.76 -12.11
CA TYR A 313 -6.66 3.57 -12.16
C TYR A 313 -8.15 3.89 -11.93
N LYS A 314 -8.45 4.93 -11.15
CA LYS A 314 -9.78 5.52 -11.04
C LYS A 314 -10.36 5.88 -12.41
N GLN A 315 -9.60 6.58 -13.24
CA GLN A 315 -10.01 6.96 -14.59
C GLN A 315 -10.08 5.74 -15.52
N THR A 316 -9.12 4.81 -15.42
CA THR A 316 -9.14 3.55 -16.17
C THR A 316 -10.44 2.75 -15.91
N LEU A 317 -10.86 2.64 -14.64
CA LEU A 317 -12.10 1.94 -14.28
C LEU A 317 -13.34 2.69 -14.77
N LEU A 318 -13.34 4.02 -14.75
CA LEU A 318 -14.46 4.82 -15.28
C LEU A 318 -14.62 4.64 -16.81
N GLU A 319 -13.52 4.62 -17.54
CA GLU A 319 -13.50 4.35 -18.99
C GLU A 319 -14.00 2.93 -19.30
N ALA A 320 -13.55 1.94 -18.53
CA ALA A 320 -14.01 0.56 -18.65
C ALA A 320 -15.52 0.43 -18.37
N ALA A 321 -16.03 1.07 -17.31
CA ALA A 321 -17.46 1.10 -16.99
C ALA A 321 -18.30 1.68 -18.15
N SER A 322 -17.80 2.76 -18.77
CA SER A 322 -18.48 3.46 -19.87
C SER A 322 -18.55 2.63 -21.16
N ALA A 323 -17.67 1.65 -21.32
CA ALA A 323 -17.68 0.72 -22.44
C ALA A 323 -18.60 -0.50 -22.21
N MET A 324 -19.10 -0.70 -20.99
CA MET A 324 -19.98 -1.81 -20.61
C MET A 324 -21.45 -1.40 -20.67
N SER A 325 -22.34 -2.41 -20.73
CA SER A 325 -23.79 -2.17 -20.63
C SER A 325 -24.20 -2.14 -19.15
N PRO A 326 -24.88 -1.08 -18.68
CA PRO A 326 -25.39 -1.04 -17.30
C PRO A 326 -26.26 -2.26 -16.96
N GLY A 327 -26.05 -2.85 -15.78
CA GLY A 327 -26.80 -3.99 -15.28
C GLY A 327 -26.28 -5.38 -15.69
N THR A 328 -25.15 -5.48 -16.40
CA THR A 328 -24.45 -6.77 -16.59
C THR A 328 -23.64 -7.13 -15.34
N ALA A 329 -23.33 -8.42 -15.17
CA ALA A 329 -22.56 -8.88 -14.00
C ALA A 329 -21.18 -8.21 -13.91
N GLU A 330 -20.52 -8.04 -15.05
CA GLU A 330 -19.20 -7.40 -15.16
C GLU A 330 -19.25 -5.91 -14.79
N TYR A 331 -20.33 -5.21 -15.22
CA TYR A 331 -20.54 -3.81 -14.84
C TYR A 331 -20.77 -3.67 -13.34
N GLU A 332 -21.61 -4.52 -12.76
CA GLU A 332 -21.89 -4.48 -11.31
C GLU A 332 -20.67 -4.85 -10.47
N GLU A 333 -19.85 -5.81 -10.91
CA GLU A 333 -18.58 -6.16 -10.25
C GLU A 333 -17.59 -4.99 -10.29
N LEU A 334 -17.44 -4.36 -11.46
CA LEU A 334 -16.58 -3.19 -11.60
C LEU A 334 -17.06 -2.01 -10.73
N GLN A 335 -18.37 -1.76 -10.70
CA GLN A 335 -18.91 -0.70 -9.84
C GLN A 335 -18.76 -1.01 -8.35
N ALA A 336 -18.88 -2.27 -7.96
CA ALA A 336 -18.58 -2.70 -6.59
C ALA A 336 -17.11 -2.43 -6.22
N LEU A 337 -16.16 -2.75 -7.12
CA LEU A 337 -14.74 -2.44 -6.92
C LEU A 337 -14.50 -0.93 -6.82
N ARG A 338 -15.08 -0.12 -7.72
CA ARG A 338 -14.99 1.35 -7.64
C ARG A 338 -15.56 1.89 -6.34
N LYS A 339 -16.60 1.25 -5.79
CA LYS A 339 -17.16 1.63 -4.50
C LYS A 339 -16.25 1.26 -3.33
N GLU A 340 -15.69 0.06 -3.36
CA GLU A 340 -14.76 -0.46 -2.36
C GLU A 340 -13.49 0.41 -2.28
N LEU A 341 -12.95 0.83 -3.42
CA LEU A 341 -11.79 1.72 -3.50
C LEU A 341 -12.13 3.19 -3.20
N GLY A 342 -13.40 3.52 -2.94
CA GLY A 342 -13.84 4.90 -2.72
C GLY A 342 -13.83 5.78 -3.99
N PHE A 343 -13.60 5.21 -5.18
CA PHE A 343 -13.50 5.95 -6.43
C PHE A 343 -14.82 6.56 -6.90
N HIS A 344 -15.95 5.95 -6.52
CA HIS A 344 -17.28 6.51 -6.81
C HIS A 344 -17.48 7.94 -6.27
N TRP A 345 -16.77 8.34 -5.21
CA TRP A 345 -16.89 9.69 -4.67
C TRP A 345 -16.41 10.76 -5.65
N TYR A 346 -15.47 10.43 -6.52
CA TYR A 346 -14.90 11.35 -7.52
C TYR A 346 -15.77 11.48 -8.77
N ASP A 347 -16.87 10.73 -8.88
CA ASP A 347 -17.77 10.84 -10.02
C ASP A 347 -18.45 12.20 -10.03
N GLU A 348 -18.57 12.83 -11.21
CA GLU A 348 -19.16 14.17 -11.37
C GLU A 348 -20.57 14.24 -10.75
N GLU A 349 -21.35 13.15 -10.82
CA GLU A 349 -22.69 13.06 -10.24
C GLU A 349 -22.72 13.13 -8.71
N ASN A 350 -21.59 12.84 -8.06
CA ASN A 350 -21.42 12.88 -6.62
C ASN A 350 -20.75 14.18 -6.17
N GLN A 351 -20.20 15.01 -7.05
CA GLN A 351 -19.57 16.28 -6.70
C GLN A 351 -20.61 17.41 -6.60
N ILE A 352 -20.68 18.06 -5.45
CA ILE A 352 -21.59 19.19 -5.19
C ILE A 352 -20.78 20.37 -4.67
N ASP A 353 -20.63 21.38 -5.53
CA ASP A 353 -19.75 22.53 -5.28
C ASP A 353 -20.50 23.77 -4.79
N SER A 354 -21.83 23.67 -4.66
CA SER A 354 -22.67 24.81 -4.30
C SER A 354 -23.96 24.41 -3.59
N TYR A 355 -24.48 25.33 -2.78
CA TYR A 355 -25.78 25.21 -2.14
C TYR A 355 -26.93 24.95 -3.13
N ASP A 356 -26.91 25.59 -4.31
CA ASP A 356 -27.96 25.41 -5.31
C ASP A 356 -28.00 23.98 -5.86
N GLN A 357 -26.83 23.39 -6.16
CA GLN A 357 -26.71 21.99 -6.56
C GLN A 357 -27.15 21.04 -5.44
N LEU A 358 -26.76 21.31 -4.19
CA LEU A 358 -27.21 20.53 -3.03
C LEU A 358 -28.73 20.54 -2.90
N ARG A 359 -29.33 21.74 -2.96
CA ARG A 359 -30.79 21.90 -2.88
C ARG A 359 -31.48 21.11 -3.98
N ASP A 360 -31.00 21.20 -5.21
CA ASP A 360 -31.62 20.55 -6.36
C ASP A 360 -31.48 19.01 -6.27
N ARG A 361 -30.32 18.51 -5.82
CA ARG A 361 -30.08 17.08 -5.54
C ARG A 361 -31.04 16.53 -4.47
N LEU A 362 -31.17 17.22 -3.34
CA LEU A 362 -32.07 16.80 -2.26
C LEU A 362 -33.54 16.89 -2.66
N LYS A 363 -33.91 17.92 -3.44
CA LYS A 363 -35.25 18.05 -4.01
C LYS A 363 -35.58 16.87 -4.92
N GLN A 364 -34.66 16.46 -5.78
CA GLN A 364 -34.83 15.31 -6.67
C GLN A 364 -34.96 14.01 -5.86
N ALA A 365 -34.04 13.74 -4.93
CA ALA A 365 -34.08 12.56 -4.07
C ALA A 365 -35.43 12.44 -3.35
N VAL A 366 -35.94 13.55 -2.81
CA VAL A 366 -37.25 13.61 -2.14
C VAL A 366 -38.43 13.41 -3.08
N ALA A 367 -38.32 13.85 -4.33
CA ALA A 367 -39.36 13.61 -5.35
C ALA A 367 -39.42 12.12 -5.75
N GLU A 368 -38.27 11.47 -5.83
CA GLU A 368 -38.11 10.07 -6.22
C GLU A 368 -38.26 9.09 -5.04
N ARG A 369 -38.41 9.60 -3.81
CA ARG A 369 -38.42 8.84 -2.55
C ARG A 369 -37.15 8.02 -2.34
N GLN A 370 -36.01 8.56 -2.78
CA GLN A 370 -34.71 7.98 -2.51
C GLN A 370 -34.34 8.23 -1.04
N SER A 371 -34.20 7.15 -0.26
CA SER A 371 -33.84 7.27 1.15
C SER A 371 -32.35 7.52 1.36
N ASN A 372 -31.48 6.99 0.51
CA ASN A 372 -30.01 7.12 0.67
C ASN A 372 -29.44 8.00 -0.44
N VAL A 373 -28.81 9.11 -0.06
CA VAL A 373 -28.16 10.06 -0.96
C VAL A 373 -26.70 10.16 -0.56
N GLN A 374 -25.79 9.93 -1.50
CA GLN A 374 -24.36 10.05 -1.32
C GLN A 374 -23.85 11.20 -2.21
N PHE A 375 -22.96 12.03 -1.67
CA PHE A 375 -22.28 13.11 -2.40
C PHE A 375 -21.06 13.61 -1.64
N VAL A 376 -20.11 14.22 -2.33
CA VAL A 376 -19.06 15.07 -1.80
C VAL A 376 -19.54 16.51 -1.84
N TYR A 377 -19.38 17.26 -0.75
CA TYR A 377 -19.74 18.66 -0.67
C TYR A 377 -18.51 19.52 -0.40
N SER A 378 -18.29 20.54 -1.23
CA SER A 378 -17.06 21.35 -1.18
C SER A 378 -16.97 22.27 0.05
N ASP A 379 -18.10 22.81 0.51
CA ASP A 379 -18.16 23.62 1.75
C ASP A 379 -18.51 22.73 2.94
N GLY A 380 -17.60 21.81 3.27
CA GLY A 380 -17.76 20.88 4.37
C GLY A 380 -18.09 21.54 5.71
N SER A 381 -17.61 22.77 5.91
CA SER A 381 -17.86 23.56 7.12
C SER A 381 -19.33 23.97 7.31
N ARG A 382 -20.09 24.01 6.22
CA ARG A 382 -21.51 24.42 6.19
C ARG A 382 -22.46 23.32 5.79
N VAL A 383 -21.96 22.11 5.54
CA VAL A 383 -22.75 21.02 4.97
C VAL A 383 -24.02 20.74 5.77
N LYS A 384 -23.95 20.83 7.10
CA LYS A 384 -25.10 20.59 7.98
C LYS A 384 -26.15 21.70 7.86
N GLU A 385 -25.73 22.96 7.95
CA GLU A 385 -26.63 24.12 7.81
C GLU A 385 -27.31 24.11 6.43
N ASP A 386 -26.55 23.77 5.39
CA ASP A 386 -27.01 23.80 4.02
C ASP A 386 -27.99 22.63 3.73
N ILE A 387 -27.74 21.42 4.24
CA ILE A 387 -28.70 20.30 4.21
C ILE A 387 -29.99 20.67 4.95
N ASP A 388 -29.88 21.23 6.16
CA ASP A 388 -31.02 21.67 6.97
C ASP A 388 -31.87 22.70 6.20
N GLN A 389 -31.22 23.70 5.60
CA GLN A 389 -31.87 24.74 4.83
C GLN A 389 -32.55 24.17 3.58
N ALA A 390 -31.86 23.31 2.84
CA ALA A 390 -32.39 22.68 1.63
C ALA A 390 -33.62 21.81 1.91
N LEU A 391 -33.57 20.93 2.92
CA LEU A 391 -34.70 20.05 3.25
C LEU A 391 -35.90 20.84 3.80
N ARG A 392 -35.68 21.86 4.65
CA ARG A 392 -36.75 22.73 5.15
C ARG A 392 -37.46 23.47 4.01
N SER A 393 -36.73 23.88 2.97
CA SER A 393 -37.31 24.59 1.82
C SER A 393 -38.35 23.76 1.04
N LEU A 394 -38.36 22.44 1.21
CA LEU A 394 -39.29 21.54 0.54
C LEU A 394 -40.68 21.51 1.20
N ASN A 395 -40.84 22.08 2.40
CA ASN A 395 -42.09 22.10 3.17
C ASN A 395 -42.74 20.71 3.33
N LYS A 396 -41.92 19.68 3.58
CA LYS A 396 -42.35 18.30 3.86
C LYS A 396 -41.87 17.87 5.25
N PRO A 397 -42.57 16.96 5.94
CA PRO A 397 -42.18 16.47 7.26
C PRO A 397 -41.03 15.45 7.16
N LEU A 398 -39.87 15.91 6.72
CA LEU A 398 -38.69 15.06 6.51
C LEU A 398 -37.78 15.12 7.74
N SER A 399 -37.12 14.00 8.04
CA SER A 399 -35.96 13.95 8.94
C SER A 399 -34.81 13.24 8.25
N TYR A 400 -33.58 13.42 8.74
CA TYR A 400 -32.42 12.70 8.19
C TYR A 400 -31.45 12.24 9.27
N GLN A 401 -30.68 11.23 8.93
CA GLN A 401 -29.42 10.87 9.58
C GLN A 401 -28.30 11.11 8.58
N MET A 402 -27.12 11.53 9.05
CA MET A 402 -25.95 11.61 8.20
C MET A 402 -24.73 11.02 8.87
N SER A 403 -23.88 10.39 8.08
CA SER A 403 -22.47 10.21 8.40
C SER A 403 -21.64 10.99 7.40
N TYR A 404 -20.48 11.45 7.84
CA TYR A 404 -19.56 12.23 7.03
C TYR A 404 -18.13 11.92 7.42
N TYR A 405 -17.22 12.14 6.49
CA TYR A 405 -15.79 12.09 6.72
C TYR A 405 -15.08 13.06 5.78
N GLU A 406 -13.91 13.51 6.22
CA GLU A 406 -13.06 14.41 5.45
C GLU A 406 -12.62 13.71 4.17
N PHE A 407 -12.89 14.34 3.03
CA PHE A 407 -12.60 13.79 1.71
C PHE A 407 -11.34 14.40 1.10
N SER A 408 -11.10 15.69 1.37
CA SER A 408 -9.90 16.38 0.89
C SER A 408 -9.34 17.35 1.94
N GLU A 409 -8.04 17.65 1.84
CA GLU A 409 -7.37 18.67 2.67
C GLU A 409 -7.90 20.09 2.41
N LEU A 410 -8.74 20.28 1.39
CA LEU A 410 -9.39 21.56 1.08
C LEU A 410 -10.71 21.77 1.87
N GLY A 411 -11.11 20.77 2.67
CA GLY A 411 -12.32 20.83 3.49
C GLY A 411 -13.56 20.23 2.82
N ASP A 412 -13.39 19.50 1.71
CA ASP A 412 -14.50 18.77 1.09
C ASP A 412 -14.90 17.59 1.98
N MET A 413 -16.20 17.31 2.06
CA MET A 413 -16.73 16.26 2.93
C MET A 413 -17.54 15.25 2.13
N ALA A 414 -17.22 13.97 2.25
CA ALA A 414 -18.04 12.89 1.72
C ALA A 414 -19.19 12.60 2.68
N ILE A 415 -20.42 12.68 2.17
CA ILE A 415 -21.66 12.61 2.94
C ILE A 415 -22.44 11.37 2.54
N ASN A 416 -22.87 10.61 3.55
CA ASN A 416 -23.94 9.63 3.43
C ASN A 416 -25.17 10.16 4.16
N LEU A 417 -26.22 10.50 3.43
CA LEU A 417 -27.46 11.04 3.97
C LEU A 417 -28.59 10.00 3.86
N THR A 418 -29.23 9.68 4.97
CA THR A 418 -30.43 8.83 5.01
C THR A 418 -31.66 9.67 5.36
N ILE A 419 -32.52 9.93 4.38
CA ILE A 419 -33.77 10.69 4.48
C ILE A 419 -34.92 9.76 4.91
N SER A 420 -35.70 10.20 5.89
CA SER A 420 -36.95 9.58 6.35
C SER A 420 -38.14 10.44 5.93
N TYR A 421 -39.18 9.79 5.42
CA TYR A 421 -40.34 10.39 4.75
C TYR A 421 -41.64 10.38 5.55
#